data_AF-A0A550GVC4-F1
#
_entry.id   AF-A0A550GVC4-F1
#
_cell.length_a   1.000
_cell.length_b   1.000
_cell.length_c   1.000
_cell.angle_alpha   90.00
_cell.angle_beta   90.00
_cell.angle_gamma   90.00
#
_symmetry.space_group_name_H-M   'P 1'
#
loop_
_entity.id
_entity.type
_entity.pdbx_description
1 polymer ?
#
loop_
_entity_poly.entity_id
_entity_poly.type
_entity_poly.pdbx_seq_one_letter_code
_entity_poly.pdbx_strand_id
1 'polypeptide(L)'
;MRDGTDEIIKTKLYGEIETLEKHYHALKACLLGKEGDLEIVGTVKGLRDTLSKISTHVLTLYTLEGQKTKITWDSFLTNIDNALETLQSSRSNPVPAIQLALNISEPKIEEVMSYLLTLKKSLQ
;
A
#
# COMPACT_ATOMS: atom_id res chain seq x y z
N MET A 1 28.02 -7.74 11.61
CA MET A 1 27.62 -6.62 10.72
C MET A 1 26.11 -6.64 10.44
N ARG A 2 25.25 -6.98 11.42
CA ARG A 2 23.77 -7.02 11.25
C ARG A 2 23.14 -5.63 11.43
N ASP A 3 23.61 -4.87 12.42
CA ASP A 3 23.04 -3.56 12.79
C ASP A 3 22.95 -2.55 11.63
N GLY A 4 23.95 -2.51 10.74
CA GLY A 4 23.94 -1.56 9.62
C GLY A 4 22.90 -1.88 8.54
N THR A 5 22.56 -3.15 8.33
CA THR A 5 21.56 -3.57 7.34
C THR A 5 20.15 -3.38 7.87
N ASP A 6 19.93 -3.67 9.15
CA ASP A 6 18.63 -3.49 9.82
C ASP A 6 18.21 -2.02 9.82
N GLU A 7 19.10 -1.10 10.22
CA GLU A 7 18.79 0.33 10.26
C GLU A 7 18.49 0.94 8.88
N ILE A 8 19.16 0.46 7.83
CA ILE A 8 18.86 0.86 6.44
C ILE A 8 17.47 0.38 6.03
N ILE A 9 17.10 -0.86 6.36
CA ILE A 9 15.77 -1.40 6.03
C ILE A 9 14.68 -0.65 6.79
N LYS A 10 14.86 -0.38 8.08
CA LYS A 10 13.92 0.39 8.89
C LYS A 10 13.71 1.79 8.33
N THR A 11 14.79 2.49 7.97
CA THR A 11 14.72 3.84 7.36
C THR A 11 13.96 3.83 6.04
N LYS A 12 14.25 2.86 5.16
CA LYS A 12 13.52 2.71 3.88
C LYS A 12 12.05 2.38 4.12
N LEU A 13 11.77 1.44 5.01
CA LEU A 13 10.41 1.03 5.35
C LEU A 13 9.59 2.20 5.90
N TYR A 14 10.18 3.03 6.76
CA TYR A 14 9.55 4.23 7.29
C TYR A 14 9.14 5.20 6.15
N GLY A 15 10.06 5.51 5.23
CA GLY A 15 9.78 6.41 4.10
C GLY A 15 8.77 5.85 3.10
N GLU A 16 8.78 4.54 2.86
CA GLU A 16 7.77 3.89 2.01
C GLU A 16 6.38 3.92 2.68
N ILE A 17 6.27 3.73 4.00
CA ILE A 17 5.00 3.86 4.72
C ILE A 17 4.47 5.30 4.63
N GLU A 18 5.32 6.33 4.77
CA GLU A 18 4.91 7.73 4.57
C GLU A 18 4.41 8.01 3.15
N THR A 19 5.02 7.38 2.16
CA THR A 19 4.61 7.51 0.76
C THR A 19 3.26 6.83 0.53
N LEU A 20 3.05 5.67 1.15
CA LEU A 20 1.78 4.94 1.10
C LEU A 20 0.64 5.76 1.71
N GLU A 21 0.88 6.37 2.87
CA GLU A 21 -0.09 7.24 3.54
C GLU A 21 -0.56 8.37 2.60
N LYS A 22 0.36 9.02 1.87
CA LYS A 22 0.02 10.07 0.91
C LYS A 22 -0.87 9.55 -0.22
N HIS A 23 -0.52 8.42 -0.83
CA HIS A 23 -1.34 7.80 -1.87
C HIS A 23 -2.73 7.42 -1.36
N TYR A 24 -2.81 6.82 -0.17
CA TYR A 24 -4.08 6.44 0.44
C TYR A 24 -4.98 7.66 0.73
N HIS A 25 -4.41 8.75 1.25
CA HIS A 25 -5.14 9.98 1.49
C HIS A 25 -5.64 10.65 0.21
N ALA A 26 -4.83 10.69 -0.85
CA ALA A 26 -5.25 11.19 -2.15
C ALA A 26 -6.41 10.36 -2.73
N LEU A 27 -6.34 9.03 -2.67
CA LEU A 27 -7.44 8.16 -3.10
C LEU A 27 -8.73 8.42 -2.30
N LYS A 28 -8.63 8.59 -0.98
CA LYS A 28 -9.79 8.98 -0.16
C LYS A 28 -10.35 10.34 -0.54
N ALA A 29 -9.50 11.33 -0.86
CA ALA A 29 -9.96 12.65 -1.30
C ALA A 29 -10.70 12.56 -2.64
N CYS A 30 -10.18 11.80 -3.60
CA CYS A 30 -10.86 11.53 -4.87
C CYS A 30 -12.23 10.86 -4.68
N LEU A 31 -12.32 9.84 -3.82
CA LEU A 31 -13.60 9.17 -3.52
C LEU A 31 -14.65 10.09 -2.89
N LEU A 32 -14.22 11.17 -2.24
CA LEU A 32 -15.09 12.21 -1.69
C LEU A 32 -15.43 13.33 -2.69
N GLY A 33 -15.00 13.19 -3.95
CA GLY A 33 -15.21 14.19 -5.01
C GLY A 33 -14.39 15.47 -4.82
N LYS A 34 -13.29 15.42 -4.07
CA LYS A 34 -12.46 16.59 -3.73
C LYS A 34 -11.28 16.83 -4.69
N GLU A 35 -10.93 15.86 -5.53
CA GLU A 35 -9.86 15.94 -6.53
C GLU A 35 -10.36 15.42 -7.89
N GLY A 36 -9.86 16.03 -8.98
CA GLY A 36 -10.28 15.71 -10.34
C GLY A 36 -9.72 14.39 -10.87
N ASP A 37 -10.48 13.73 -11.75
CA ASP A 37 -10.29 12.35 -12.25
C ASP A 37 -8.93 12.03 -12.90
N LEU A 38 -8.13 13.03 -13.31
CA LEU A 38 -6.99 12.82 -14.21
C LEU A 38 -5.75 12.16 -13.57
N GLU A 39 -5.61 12.14 -12.24
CA GLU A 39 -4.43 11.56 -11.57
C GLU A 39 -4.71 10.21 -10.89
N ILE A 40 -5.96 9.77 -10.85
CA ILE A 40 -6.39 8.70 -9.94
C ILE A 40 -5.77 7.33 -10.26
N VAL A 41 -5.63 7.02 -11.55
CA VAL A 41 -4.96 5.78 -12.00
C VAL A 41 -3.47 5.81 -11.63
N GLY A 42 -2.84 6.97 -11.72
CA GLY A 42 -1.45 7.17 -11.28
C GLY A 42 -1.32 6.95 -9.78
N THR A 43 -2.26 7.46 -9.00
CA THR A 43 -2.28 7.28 -7.53
C THR A 43 -2.50 5.83 -7.12
N VAL A 44 -3.40 5.08 -7.77
CA VAL A 44 -3.59 3.65 -7.49
C VAL A 44 -2.35 2.85 -7.86
N LYS A 45 -1.68 3.16 -8.99
CA LYS A 45 -0.40 2.54 -9.36
C LYS A 45 0.69 2.83 -8.32
N GLY A 46 0.82 4.09 -7.89
CA GLY A 46 1.74 4.49 -6.83
C GLY A 46 1.49 3.74 -5.52
N LEU A 47 0.22 3.64 -5.10
CA LEU A 47 -0.18 2.85 -3.93
C LEU A 47 0.31 1.39 -4.05
N ARG A 48 0.03 0.74 -5.19
CA ARG A 48 0.40 -0.64 -5.48
C ARG A 48 1.91 -0.85 -5.43
N ASP A 49 2.67 0.01 -6.10
CA ASP A 49 4.13 -0.10 -6.17
C ASP A 49 4.77 0.12 -4.80
N THR A 50 4.28 1.09 -4.03
CA THR A 50 4.74 1.30 -2.66
C THR A 50 4.41 0.12 -1.75
N LEU A 51 3.21 -0.47 -1.86
CA LEU A 51 2.85 -1.70 -1.12
C LEU A 51 3.79 -2.86 -1.45
N SER A 52 4.15 -3.04 -2.71
CA SER A 52 5.08 -4.09 -3.14
C SER A 52 6.49 -3.90 -2.56
N LYS A 53 6.95 -2.65 -2.39
CA LYS A 53 8.23 -2.38 -1.72
C LYS A 53 8.13 -2.62 -0.22
N ILE A 54 7.05 -2.17 0.41
CA ILE A 54 6.78 -2.38 1.84
C ILE A 54 6.75 -3.88 2.14
N SER A 55 6.03 -4.69 1.36
CA SER A 55 5.96 -6.14 1.59
C SER A 55 7.35 -6.78 1.57
N THR A 56 8.21 -6.37 0.63
CA THR A 56 9.59 -6.83 0.52
C THR A 56 10.43 -6.42 1.74
N HIS A 57 10.33 -5.16 2.16
CA HIS A 57 11.06 -4.66 3.34
C HIS A 57 10.59 -5.35 4.63
N VAL A 58 9.28 -5.51 4.82
CA VAL A 58 8.70 -6.22 5.97
C VAL A 58 9.16 -7.67 6.01
N LEU A 59 9.12 -8.37 4.87
CA LEU A 59 9.60 -9.75 4.78
C LEU A 59 11.08 -9.85 5.14
N THR A 60 11.90 -8.92 4.63
CA THR A 60 13.33 -8.90 4.91
C THR A 60 13.60 -8.64 6.40
N LEU A 61 12.97 -7.61 6.98
CA LEU A 61 13.11 -7.27 8.39
C LEU A 61 12.70 -8.45 9.29
N TYR A 62 11.53 -9.03 9.05
CA TYR A 62 11.03 -10.14 9.87
C TYR A 62 11.87 -11.41 9.69
N THR A 63 12.43 -11.65 8.50
CA THR A 63 13.38 -12.75 8.30
C THR A 63 14.65 -12.56 9.14
N LEU A 64 15.15 -11.33 9.22
CA LEU A 64 16.33 -10.99 10.05
C LEU A 64 16.03 -11.13 11.55
N GLU A 65 14.80 -10.80 11.97
CA GLU A 65 14.32 -10.90 13.36
C GLU A 65 13.76 -12.28 13.75
N GLY A 66 13.66 -13.23 12.81
CA GLY A 66 13.06 -14.54 13.05
C GLY A 66 11.54 -14.52 13.26
N GLN A 67 10.86 -13.48 12.78
CA GLN A 67 9.41 -13.28 12.85
C GLN A 67 8.72 -13.67 11.54
N LYS A 68 7.39 -13.79 11.56
CA LYS A 68 6.55 -14.00 10.36
C LYS A 68 5.54 -12.88 10.20
N THR A 69 5.31 -12.47 8.96
CA THR A 69 4.30 -11.45 8.66
C THR A 69 2.90 -12.02 8.85
N LYS A 70 1.99 -11.20 9.37
CA LYS A 70 0.58 -11.55 9.56
C LYS A 70 -0.30 -11.13 8.37
N ILE A 71 0.27 -10.39 7.41
CA ILE A 71 -0.45 -9.89 6.24
C ILE A 71 -0.17 -10.78 5.03
N THR A 72 -1.23 -11.18 4.33
CA THR A 72 -1.18 -11.86 3.04
C THR A 72 -0.99 -10.85 1.90
N TRP A 73 0.25 -10.34 1.78
CA TRP A 73 0.60 -9.29 0.81
C TRP A 73 0.24 -9.64 -0.64
N ASP A 74 0.42 -10.88 -1.05
CA ASP A 74 0.18 -11.32 -2.44
C ASP A 74 -1.31 -11.23 -2.83
N SER A 75 -2.20 -11.66 -1.93
CA SER A 75 -3.65 -11.53 -2.12
C SER A 75 -4.05 -10.06 -2.25
N PHE A 76 -3.49 -9.23 -1.38
CA PHE A 76 -3.76 -7.80 -1.37
C PHE A 76 -3.32 -7.11 -2.67
N LEU A 77 -2.09 -7.37 -3.11
CA LEU A 77 -1.53 -6.82 -4.35
C LEU A 77 -2.30 -7.29 -5.59
N THR A 78 -2.67 -8.57 -5.64
CA THR A 78 -3.47 -9.13 -6.75
C THR A 78 -4.81 -8.42 -6.90
N ASN A 79 -5.49 -8.12 -5.79
CA ASN A 79 -6.76 -7.40 -5.82
C ASN A 79 -6.62 -5.97 -6.33
N ILE A 80 -5.52 -5.29 -5.99
CA ILE A 80 -5.22 -3.95 -6.52
C ILE A 80 -4.90 -4.02 -8.02
N ASP A 81 -4.14 -5.03 -8.46
CA ASP A 81 -3.82 -5.24 -9.88
C ASP A 81 -5.11 -5.48 -10.71
N ASN A 82 -6.04 -6.31 -10.23
CA ASN A 82 -7.34 -6.53 -10.87
C ASN A 82 -8.17 -5.24 -10.99
N ALA A 83 -8.13 -4.40 -9.96
CA ALA A 83 -8.82 -3.12 -10.01
C ALA A 83 -8.16 -2.13 -10.96
N LEU A 84 -6.83 -2.12 -11.05
CA LEU A 84 -6.09 -1.33 -12.05
C LEU A 84 -6.44 -1.74 -13.47
N GLU A 85 -6.60 -3.04 -13.75
CA GLU A 85 -7.05 -3.51 -15.07
C GLU A 85 -8.49 -3.07 -15.38
N THR A 86 -9.38 -3.13 -14.38
CA THR A 86 -10.77 -2.65 -14.50
C THR A 86 -10.82 -1.14 -14.75
N LEU A 87 -9.92 -0.37 -14.13
CA LEU A 87 -9.78 1.07 -14.33
C LEU A 87 -9.27 1.43 -15.72
N GLN A 88 -8.27 0.70 -16.22
CA GLN A 88 -7.71 0.92 -17.55
C GLN A 88 -8.72 0.64 -18.67
N SER A 89 -9.63 -0.32 -18.44
CA SER A 89 -10.71 -0.67 -19.37
C SER A 89 -11.92 0.27 -19.25
N SER A 90 -12.18 0.85 -18.07
CA SER A 90 -13.33 1.73 -17.80
C SER A 90 -12.95 3.22 -17.91
N ARG A 91 -12.76 3.73 -19.14
CA ARG A 91 -12.28 5.11 -19.39
C ARG A 91 -13.22 6.25 -18.96
N SER A 92 -14.45 5.95 -18.54
CA SER A 92 -15.51 6.97 -18.34
C SER A 92 -15.91 7.21 -16.88
N ASN A 93 -15.57 6.33 -15.93
CA ASN A 93 -15.80 6.56 -14.50
C ASN A 93 -14.91 5.64 -13.63
N PRO A 94 -13.79 6.14 -13.08
CA PRO A 94 -12.85 5.32 -12.30
C PRO A 94 -13.31 5.04 -10.87
N VAL A 95 -14.24 5.84 -10.32
CA VAL A 95 -14.59 5.81 -8.89
C VAL A 95 -15.09 4.44 -8.40
N PRO A 96 -16.02 3.74 -9.09
CA PRO A 96 -16.50 2.43 -8.63
C PRO A 96 -15.42 1.35 -8.63
N ALA A 97 -14.52 1.35 -9.62
CA ALA A 97 -13.44 0.39 -9.71
C ALA A 97 -12.38 0.59 -8.61
N ILE A 98 -12.16 1.84 -8.19
CA ILE A 98 -11.29 2.15 -7.03
C ILE A 98 -11.94 1.72 -5.72
N GLN A 99 -13.23 2.01 -5.55
CA GLN A 99 -13.96 1.53 -4.38
C GLN A 99 -13.91 0.00 -4.30
N LEU A 100 -14.00 -0.68 -5.44
CA LEU A 100 -13.84 -2.13 -5.53
C LEU A 100 -12.45 -2.57 -5.06
N ALA A 101 -11.39 -1.95 -5.58
CA ALA A 101 -9.99 -2.24 -5.21
C ALA A 101 -9.76 -2.19 -3.69
N LEU A 102 -10.25 -1.10 -3.09
CA LEU A 102 -9.99 -0.75 -1.71
C LEU A 102 -10.88 -1.56 -0.74
N ASN A 103 -12.09 -1.94 -1.16
CA ASN A 103 -13.06 -2.62 -0.29
C ASN A 103 -13.15 -4.14 -0.46
N ILE A 104 -12.79 -4.69 -1.63
CA ILE A 104 -12.87 -6.15 -1.88
C ILE A 104 -11.57 -6.87 -1.47
N SER A 105 -10.47 -6.15 -1.31
CA SER A 105 -9.22 -6.76 -0.89
C SER A 105 -9.33 -7.31 0.54
N GLU A 106 -8.94 -8.57 0.72
CA GLU A 106 -8.70 -9.17 2.04
C GLU A 106 -7.18 -9.37 2.23
N PRO A 107 -6.57 -8.79 3.28
CA PRO A 107 -7.17 -7.88 4.29
C PRO A 107 -7.60 -6.54 3.70
N LYS A 108 -8.54 -5.83 4.35
CA LYS A 108 -8.99 -4.51 3.88
C LYS A 108 -7.84 -3.51 3.92
N ILE A 109 -7.85 -2.50 3.02
CA ILE A 109 -6.80 -1.47 3.02
C ILE A 109 -6.69 -0.77 4.38
N GLU A 110 -7.78 -0.56 5.13
CA GLU A 110 -7.77 0.00 6.48
C GLU A 110 -6.98 -0.86 7.48
N GLU A 111 -7.06 -2.18 7.36
CA GLU A 111 -6.35 -3.12 8.22
C GLU A 111 -4.86 -3.11 7.89
N VAL A 112 -4.52 -3.08 6.60
CA VAL A 112 -3.15 -2.93 6.12
C VAL A 112 -2.55 -1.62 6.62
N MET A 113 -3.28 -0.50 6.50
CA MET A 113 -2.82 0.80 6.99
C MET A 113 -2.66 0.80 8.52
N SER A 114 -3.58 0.19 9.27
CA SER A 114 -3.50 0.10 10.73
C SER A 114 -2.28 -0.72 11.20
N TYR A 115 -2.01 -1.83 10.52
CA TYR A 115 -0.80 -2.62 10.75
C TYR A 115 0.47 -1.81 10.46
N LEU A 116 0.52 -1.13 9.30
CA LEU A 116 1.69 -0.35 8.89
C LEU A 116 1.93 0.86 9.79
N LEU A 117 0.88 1.50 10.30
CA LEU A 117 1.00 2.58 11.29
C LEU A 117 1.59 2.07 12.61
N THR A 118 1.16 0.89 13.07
CA THR A 118 1.75 0.24 14.25
C THR A 118 3.22 -0.08 14.01
N LEU A 119 3.55 -0.64 12.84
CA LEU A 119 4.93 -0.94 12.47
C LEU A 119 5.78 0.32 12.41
N LYS A 120 5.32 1.38 11.75
CA LYS A 120 6.00 2.68 11.65
C LYS A 120 6.39 3.24 13.02
N LYS A 121 5.50 3.14 14.01
CA LYS A 121 5.78 3.57 15.40
C LYS A 121 6.87 2.75 16.08
N SER A 122 7.01 1.47 15.76
CA SER A 122 8.09 0.61 16.28
C SER A 122 9.44 0.80 15.59
N LEU A 123 9.48 1.52 14.46
CA LEU A 123 10.72 1.83 13.74
C LEU A 123 11.38 3.13 14.24
N GLN A 124 10.69 3.90 15.10
CA GLN A 124 11.19 5.10 15.78
C GLN A 124 11.90 4.72 17.07
#